data_AF-A0A8B7DRF8-F1
#
_entry.id   AF-A0A8B7DRF8-F1
#
_cell.length_a   1.000
_cell.length_b   1.000
_cell.length_c   1.000
_cell.angle_alpha   90.00
_cell.angle_beta   90.00
_cell.angle_gamma   90.00
#
_symmetry.space_group_name_H-M   'P 1'
#
loop_
_entity.id
_entity.type
_entity.pdbx_description
1 polymer ?
#
loop_
_entity_poly.entity_id
_entity_poly.type
_entity_poly.pdbx_seq_one_letter_code
_entity_poly.pdbx_strand_id
1 'polypeptide(L)'
;IHQYLVHFWQGIPNHLKSLFEVPEIISLICVCDAITFMVLNDSLVPATLEEITDQTLTEVRLFVNSLENWLHIALKNSNTHLLERKMQVAQRFVQAVKRQISFLHLAQSFREVLSDKVIAQNLINELNAIDITSIGAQALFTTADCKQDQSNLHEECMI
;
A
#
# COMPACT_ATOMS: atom_id res chain seq x y z
N ILE A 1 -5.17 0.47 19.44
CA ILE A 1 -5.43 1.41 18.31
C ILE A 1 -6.87 1.34 17.85
N HIS A 2 -7.40 0.16 17.50
CA HIS A 2 -8.81 -0.01 17.09
C HIS A 2 -9.83 0.73 17.97
N GLN A 3 -9.84 0.47 19.29
CA GLN A 3 -10.78 1.12 20.22
C GLN A 3 -10.61 2.65 20.23
N TYR A 4 -9.39 3.16 20.19
CA TYR A 4 -9.14 4.61 20.13
C TYR A 4 -9.70 5.25 18.86
N LEU A 5 -9.54 4.60 17.70
CA LEU A 5 -10.14 5.09 16.45
C LEU A 5 -11.66 5.13 16.52
N VAL A 6 -12.27 4.05 17.04
CA VAL A 6 -13.72 3.97 17.21
C VAL A 6 -14.21 5.07 18.14
N HIS A 7 -13.61 5.22 19.32
CA HIS A 7 -13.97 6.26 20.28
C HIS A 7 -13.79 7.68 19.71
N PHE A 8 -12.70 7.92 18.97
CA PHE A 8 -12.45 9.21 18.35
C PHE A 8 -13.51 9.55 17.30
N TRP A 9 -13.72 8.69 16.29
CA TRP A 9 -14.60 8.98 15.16
C TRP A 9 -16.09 8.91 15.51
N GLN A 10 -16.48 7.98 16.38
CA GLN A 10 -17.89 7.85 16.79
C GLN A 10 -18.26 8.77 17.95
N GLY A 11 -17.26 9.27 18.71
CA GLY A 11 -17.45 10.25 19.78
C GLY A 11 -17.56 11.70 19.31
N ILE A 12 -17.44 11.98 18.01
CA ILE A 12 -17.47 13.35 17.49
C ILE A 12 -18.86 13.98 17.71
N PRO A 13 -18.96 15.16 18.35
CA PRO A 13 -20.21 15.87 18.54
C PRO A 13 -20.91 16.18 17.21
N ASN A 14 -22.25 16.16 17.22
CA ASN A 14 -23.04 16.37 16.00
C ASN A 14 -22.81 17.72 15.32
N HIS A 15 -22.50 18.78 16.09
CA HIS A 15 -22.21 20.10 15.53
C HIS A 15 -20.86 20.15 14.78
N LEU A 16 -19.94 19.23 15.05
CA LEU A 16 -18.67 19.10 14.31
C LEU A 16 -18.81 18.17 13.10
N LYS A 17 -19.80 17.27 13.09
CA LYS A 17 -20.04 16.37 11.95
C LYS A 17 -20.40 17.13 10.67
N SER A 18 -21.05 18.29 10.77
CA SER A 18 -21.34 19.15 9.61
C SER A 18 -20.08 19.62 8.89
N LEU A 19 -18.93 19.68 9.56
CA LEU A 19 -17.65 20.03 8.93
C LEU A 19 -17.18 18.94 7.97
N PHE A 20 -17.62 17.69 8.14
CA PHE A 20 -17.29 16.59 7.24
C PHE A 20 -18.11 16.58 5.95
N GLU A 21 -19.00 17.56 5.76
CA GLU A 21 -19.66 17.82 4.47
C GLU A 21 -18.85 18.79 3.60
N VAL A 22 -17.87 19.50 4.19
CA VAL A 22 -17.04 20.47 3.48
C VAL A 22 -15.84 19.75 2.82
N PRO A 23 -15.74 19.72 1.47
CA PRO A 23 -14.68 18.99 0.77
C PRO A 23 -13.26 19.40 1.17
N GLU A 24 -13.05 20.68 1.45
CA GLU A 24 -11.76 21.24 1.87
C GLU A 24 -11.33 20.69 3.23
N ILE A 25 -12.28 20.51 4.17
CA ILE A 25 -12.02 19.92 5.49
C ILE A 25 -11.67 18.44 5.34
N ILE A 26 -12.41 17.70 4.51
CA ILE A 26 -12.10 16.29 4.21
C ILE A 26 -10.69 16.17 3.62
N SER A 27 -10.35 17.05 2.68
CA SER A 27 -9.02 17.11 2.07
C SER A 27 -7.94 17.38 3.11
N LEU A 28 -8.15 18.37 4.00
CA LEU A 28 -7.22 18.69 5.09
C LEU A 28 -7.01 17.48 6.01
N ILE A 29 -8.08 16.80 6.42
CA ILE A 29 -7.99 15.58 7.24
C ILE A 29 -7.12 14.52 6.53
N CYS A 30 -7.36 14.30 5.23
CA CYS A 30 -6.60 13.34 4.45
C CYS A 30 -5.11 13.70 4.31
N VAL A 31 -4.79 14.99 4.20
CA VAL A 31 -3.39 15.47 4.19
C VAL A 31 -2.73 15.20 5.55
N CYS A 32 -3.42 15.48 6.65
CA CYS A 32 -2.94 15.18 7.99
C CYS A 32 -2.70 13.67 8.19
N ASP A 33 -3.62 12.82 7.71
CA ASP A 33 -3.42 11.36 7.74
C ASP A 33 -2.20 10.96 6.91
N ALA A 34 -2.03 11.52 5.71
CA ALA A 34 -0.90 11.20 4.84
C ALA A 34 0.44 11.54 5.48
N ILE A 35 0.55 12.71 6.12
CA ILE A 35 1.75 13.11 6.86
C ILE A 35 1.98 12.18 8.04
N THR A 36 0.93 11.88 8.82
CA THR A 36 1.01 10.97 9.96
C THR A 36 1.47 9.58 9.54
N PHE A 37 0.94 9.06 8.44
CA PHE A 37 1.29 7.77 7.88
C PHE A 37 2.68 7.75 7.27
N MET A 38 3.16 8.84 6.68
CA MET A 38 4.53 8.96 6.22
C MET A 38 5.51 8.87 7.40
N VAL A 39 5.30 9.65 8.45
CA VAL A 39 6.12 9.60 9.68
C VAL A 39 6.03 8.22 10.33
N LEU A 40 4.85 7.63 10.37
CA LEU A 40 4.65 6.29 10.91
C LEU A 40 5.41 5.24 10.09
N ASN A 41 5.36 5.31 8.75
CA ASN A 41 6.10 4.41 7.86
C ASN A 41 7.60 4.43 8.17
N ASP A 42 8.17 5.64 8.30
CA ASP A 42 9.59 5.82 8.59
C ASP A 42 9.96 5.29 9.99
N SER A 43 9.03 5.34 10.95
CA SER A 43 9.23 4.81 12.30
C SER A 43 9.01 3.29 12.43
N LEU A 44 8.13 2.71 11.61
CA LEU A 44 7.75 1.28 11.71
C LEU A 44 8.79 0.36 11.08
N VAL A 45 9.50 0.85 10.07
CA VAL A 45 10.47 0.07 9.31
C VAL A 45 11.80 0.81 9.31
N PRO A 46 12.73 0.48 10.22
CA PRO A 46 14.06 1.09 10.27
C PRO A 46 14.77 0.99 8.92
N ALA A 47 15.54 2.02 8.58
CA ALA A 47 16.22 2.14 7.29
C ALA A 47 17.33 1.10 7.09
N THR A 48 17.75 0.42 8.15
CA THR A 48 18.87 -0.54 8.13
C THR A 48 18.43 -1.95 8.51
N LEU A 49 18.83 -2.92 7.67
CA LEU A 49 18.49 -4.35 7.75
C LEU A 49 18.81 -5.03 9.07
N GLU A 50 19.76 -4.50 9.85
CA GLU A 50 20.22 -5.10 11.11
C GLU A 50 19.37 -4.72 12.33
N GLU A 51 18.47 -3.75 12.19
CA GLU A 51 17.70 -3.21 13.33
C GLU A 51 16.31 -3.84 13.51
N ILE A 52 15.79 -4.56 12.51
CA ILE A 52 14.43 -5.10 12.55
C ILE A 52 14.44 -6.61 12.84
N THR A 53 13.68 -7.03 13.86
CA THR A 53 13.47 -8.45 14.17
C THR A 53 12.29 -9.04 13.39
N ASP A 54 12.29 -10.36 13.17
CA ASP A 54 11.15 -11.06 12.53
C ASP A 54 9.83 -10.88 13.29
N GLN A 55 9.92 -10.78 14.62
CA GLN A 55 8.76 -10.50 15.46
C GLN A 55 8.19 -9.10 15.15
N THR A 56 9.03 -8.07 15.11
CA THR A 56 8.61 -6.70 14.77
C THR A 56 7.98 -6.65 13.37
N LEU A 57 8.56 -7.32 12.37
CA LEU A 57 7.97 -7.40 11.03
C LEU A 57 6.60 -8.06 11.04
N THR A 58 6.42 -9.11 11.85
CA THR A 58 5.13 -9.79 12.01
C THR A 58 4.10 -8.85 12.62
N GLU A 59 4.46 -8.13 13.68
CA GLU A 59 3.59 -7.15 14.33
C GLU A 59 3.20 -6.00 13.39
N VAL A 60 4.15 -5.48 12.59
CA VAL A 60 3.89 -4.46 11.56
C VAL A 60 2.92 -5.00 10.51
N ARG A 61 3.09 -6.22 10.01
CA ARG A 61 2.15 -6.83 9.04
C ARG A 61 0.75 -6.95 9.62
N LEU A 62 0.63 -7.41 10.87
CA LEU A 62 -0.67 -7.53 11.54
C LEU A 62 -1.35 -6.16 11.69
N PHE A 63 -0.59 -5.14 12.09
CA PHE A 63 -1.08 -3.77 12.18
C PHE A 63 -1.59 -3.26 10.82
N VAL A 64 -0.76 -3.34 9.78
CA VAL A 64 -1.06 -2.83 8.44
C VAL A 64 -2.27 -3.55 7.83
N ASN A 65 -2.37 -4.86 7.98
CA ASN A 65 -3.51 -5.64 7.46
C ASN A 65 -4.81 -5.35 8.22
N SER A 66 -4.73 -4.92 9.48
CA SER A 66 -5.90 -4.63 10.30
C SER A 66 -6.39 -3.18 10.17
N LEU A 67 -5.53 -2.26 9.76
CA LEU A 67 -5.80 -0.81 9.73
C LEU A 67 -7.03 -0.44 8.89
N GLU A 68 -7.17 -1.00 7.70
CA GLU A 68 -8.29 -0.72 6.80
C GLU A 68 -9.62 -1.11 7.46
N ASN A 69 -9.69 -2.31 8.04
CA ASN A 69 -10.86 -2.77 8.75
C ASN A 69 -11.17 -1.91 9.98
N TRP A 70 -10.15 -1.52 10.75
CA TRP A 70 -10.35 -0.65 11.91
C TRP A 70 -10.90 0.73 11.52
N LEU A 71 -10.40 1.32 10.44
CA LEU A 71 -10.92 2.59 9.92
C LEU A 71 -12.34 2.44 9.39
N HIS A 72 -12.64 1.35 8.68
CA HIS A 72 -13.98 1.07 8.18
C HIS A 72 -15.01 1.00 9.32
N ILE A 73 -14.69 0.29 10.40
CA ILE A 73 -15.56 0.20 11.59
C ILE A 73 -15.68 1.57 12.29
N ALA A 74 -14.58 2.29 12.46
CA ALA A 74 -14.58 3.58 13.15
C ALA A 74 -15.43 4.64 12.42
N LEU A 75 -15.40 4.63 11.08
CA LEU A 75 -16.07 5.59 10.21
C LEU A 75 -17.46 5.13 9.71
N LYS A 76 -17.97 3.98 10.18
CA LYS A 76 -19.21 3.35 9.68
C LYS A 76 -20.42 4.31 9.61
N ASN A 77 -20.53 5.25 10.54
CA ASN A 77 -21.66 6.19 10.64
C ASN A 77 -21.27 7.63 10.22
N SER A 78 -20.16 7.79 9.50
CA SER A 78 -19.68 9.08 9.00
C SER A 78 -20.09 9.29 7.54
N ASN A 79 -19.81 10.49 7.01
CA ASN A 79 -20.03 10.81 5.60
C ASN A 79 -19.26 9.82 4.70
N THR A 80 -19.95 9.28 3.68
CA THR A 80 -19.40 8.27 2.76
C THR A 80 -18.17 8.78 2.00
N HIS A 81 -18.16 10.05 1.59
CA HIS A 81 -17.02 10.67 0.92
C HIS A 81 -15.81 10.78 1.83
N LEU A 82 -15.99 11.09 3.13
CA LEU A 82 -14.89 11.06 4.10
C LEU A 82 -14.31 9.65 4.25
N LEU A 83 -15.16 8.63 4.37
CA LEU A 83 -14.74 7.24 4.47
C LEU A 83 -13.93 6.81 3.23
N GLU A 84 -14.45 7.05 2.02
CA GLU A 84 -13.77 6.69 0.77
C GLU A 84 -12.40 7.36 0.67
N ARG A 85 -12.32 8.67 0.93
CA ARG A 85 -11.07 9.43 0.86
C ARG A 85 -10.05 8.97 1.89
N LYS A 86 -10.46 8.74 3.15
CA LYS A 86 -9.57 8.18 4.19
C LYS A 86 -9.10 6.78 3.83
N MET A 87 -9.97 5.95 3.24
CA MET A 87 -9.58 4.60 2.84
C MET A 87 -8.51 4.62 1.74
N GLN A 88 -8.62 5.50 0.75
CA GLN A 88 -7.58 5.65 -0.28
C GLN A 88 -6.22 6.06 0.31
N VAL A 89 -6.21 6.95 1.31
CA VAL A 89 -4.95 7.35 1.98
C VAL A 89 -4.37 6.18 2.80
N ALA A 90 -5.21 5.46 3.53
CA ALA A 90 -4.80 4.28 4.30
C ALA A 90 -4.24 3.17 3.39
N GLN A 91 -4.88 2.89 2.26
CA GLN A 91 -4.44 1.88 1.29
C GLN A 91 -3.07 2.22 0.70
N ARG A 92 -2.82 3.49 0.37
CA ARG A 92 -1.49 3.94 -0.11
C ARG A 92 -0.42 3.70 0.95
N PHE A 93 -0.72 4.01 2.21
CA PHE A 93 0.19 3.73 3.33
C PHE A 93 0.43 2.22 3.49
N VAL A 94 -0.61 1.41 3.46
CA VAL A 94 -0.52 -0.06 3.54
C VAL A 94 0.38 -0.63 2.45
N GLN A 95 0.20 -0.15 1.21
CA GLN A 95 1.03 -0.54 0.06
C GLN A 95 2.49 -0.09 0.23
N ALA A 96 2.72 1.12 0.75
CA ALA A 96 4.07 1.63 1.01
C ALA A 96 4.82 0.75 2.02
N VAL A 97 4.18 0.42 3.16
CA VAL A 97 4.79 -0.44 4.18
C VAL A 97 5.04 -1.85 3.62
N LYS A 98 4.06 -2.43 2.90
CA LYS A 98 4.24 -3.73 2.25
C LYS A 98 5.43 -3.74 1.29
N ARG A 99 5.57 -2.70 0.46
CA ARG A 99 6.72 -2.53 -0.45
C ARG A 99 8.04 -2.47 0.33
N GLN A 100 8.07 -1.75 1.43
CA GLN A 100 9.28 -1.61 2.24
C GLN A 100 9.68 -2.93 2.91
N ILE A 101 8.70 -3.70 3.40
CA ILE A 101 8.92 -5.06 3.92
C ILE A 101 9.43 -5.99 2.82
N SER A 102 8.83 -5.96 1.63
CA SER A 102 9.30 -6.75 0.49
C SER A 102 10.74 -6.40 0.12
N PHE A 103 11.10 -5.12 0.13
CA PHE A 103 12.46 -4.68 -0.13
C PHE A 103 13.45 -5.17 0.94
N LEU A 104 13.07 -5.13 2.22
CA LEU A 104 13.90 -5.68 3.30
C LEU A 104 14.15 -7.17 3.12
N HIS A 105 13.11 -7.96 2.84
CA HIS A 105 13.30 -9.40 2.58
C HIS A 105 14.18 -9.66 1.37
N LEU A 106 14.00 -8.88 0.29
CA LEU A 106 14.87 -8.97 -0.88
C LEU A 106 16.32 -8.72 -0.49
N ALA A 107 16.61 -7.64 0.23
CA ALA A 107 17.97 -7.33 0.64
C ALA A 107 18.56 -8.38 1.61
N GLN A 108 17.75 -8.98 2.48
CA GLN A 108 18.17 -10.11 3.32
C GLN A 108 18.52 -11.34 2.48
N SER A 109 17.64 -11.74 1.55
CA SER A 109 17.88 -12.88 0.66
C SER A 109 19.12 -12.68 -0.22
N PHE A 110 19.35 -11.46 -0.70
CA PHE A 110 20.54 -11.13 -1.49
C PHE A 110 21.82 -11.06 -0.65
N ARG A 111 21.75 -10.79 0.66
CA ARG A 111 22.94 -10.74 1.52
C ARG A 111 23.72 -12.05 1.49
N GLU A 112 23.03 -13.18 1.58
CA GLU A 112 23.65 -14.52 1.52
C GLU A 112 24.22 -14.80 0.13
N VAL A 113 23.47 -14.47 -0.92
CA VAL A 113 23.84 -14.67 -2.32
C VAL A 113 25.06 -13.84 -2.72
N LEU A 114 25.11 -12.57 -2.30
CA LEU A 114 26.22 -11.64 -2.58
C LEU A 114 27.48 -11.94 -1.75
N SER A 115 27.36 -12.78 -0.72
CA SER A 115 28.53 -13.22 0.06
C SER A 115 29.39 -14.22 -0.75
N ASP A 116 28.81 -14.91 -1.73
CA ASP A 116 29.54 -15.75 -2.68
C ASP A 116 29.90 -14.98 -3.95
N LYS A 117 31.20 -14.75 -4.17
CA LYS A 117 31.72 -14.00 -5.31
C LYS A 117 31.36 -14.62 -6.67
N VAL A 118 31.26 -15.95 -6.75
CA VAL A 118 30.95 -16.65 -8.00
C VAL A 118 29.48 -16.46 -8.34
N ILE A 119 28.59 -16.66 -7.37
CA ILE A 119 27.15 -16.49 -7.55
C ILE A 119 26.83 -15.02 -7.87
N ALA A 120 27.44 -14.07 -7.15
CA ALA A 120 27.26 -12.64 -7.40
C ALA A 120 27.66 -12.25 -8.83
N GLN A 121 28.80 -12.75 -9.32
CA GLN A 121 29.26 -12.44 -10.67
C GLN A 121 28.33 -13.03 -11.75
N ASN A 122 27.80 -14.23 -11.52
CA ASN A 122 26.82 -14.84 -12.42
C ASN A 122 25.52 -14.02 -12.48
N LEU A 123 24.99 -13.57 -11.34
CA LEU A 123 23.78 -12.74 -11.32
C LEU A 123 23.97 -11.40 -12.04
N ILE A 124 25.15 -10.78 -11.91
CA ILE A 124 25.46 -9.55 -12.67
C ILE A 124 25.45 -9.83 -14.17
N ASN A 125 26.05 -10.94 -14.59
CA ASN A 125 26.07 -11.33 -16.01
C ASN A 125 24.65 -11.62 -16.53
N GLU A 126 23.81 -12.29 -15.74
CA GLU A 126 22.41 -12.53 -16.06
C GLU A 126 21.61 -11.23 -16.17
N LEU A 127 21.76 -10.30 -15.22
CA LEU A 127 21.10 -8.99 -15.27
C LEU A 127 21.52 -8.18 -16.50
N ASN A 128 22.80 -8.21 -16.87
CA ASN A 128 23.32 -7.53 -18.07
C ASN A 128 22.81 -8.17 -19.37
N ALA A 129 22.43 -9.44 -19.34
CA ALA A 129 21.86 -10.15 -20.48
C ALA A 129 20.34 -9.92 -20.65
N ILE A 130 19.68 -9.23 -19.71
CA ILE A 130 18.25 -8.91 -19.80
C ILE A 130 18.00 -7.86 -20.89
N ASP A 131 17.33 -8.27 -21.97
CA ASP A 131 16.88 -7.35 -23.02
C ASP A 131 15.53 -6.72 -22.64
N ILE A 132 15.62 -5.53 -22.03
CA ILE A 132 14.47 -4.73 -21.59
C ILE A 132 13.58 -4.31 -22.78
N THR A 133 14.16 -4.19 -23.98
CA THR A 133 13.45 -3.78 -25.21
C THR A 133 12.48 -4.86 -25.65
N SER A 134 12.94 -6.11 -25.64
CA SER A 134 12.13 -7.28 -25.95
C SER A 134 11.01 -7.47 -24.91
N ILE A 135 11.33 -7.33 -23.62
CA ILE A 135 10.35 -7.40 -22.53
C ILE A 135 9.28 -6.30 -22.67
N GLY A 136 9.69 -5.07 -22.98
CA GLY A 136 8.77 -3.95 -23.20
C GLY A 136 7.85 -4.19 -24.38
N ALA A 137 8.37 -4.68 -25.51
CA ALA A 137 7.58 -5.02 -26.67
C ALA A 137 6.53 -6.11 -26.34
N GLN A 138 6.94 -7.18 -25.64
CA GLN A 138 6.01 -8.24 -25.23
C GLN A 138 4.93 -7.74 -24.27
N ALA A 139 5.28 -6.92 -23.28
CA ALA A 139 4.32 -6.34 -22.35
C ALA A 139 3.29 -5.44 -23.05
N LEU A 140 3.73 -4.62 -24.02
CA LEU A 140 2.83 -3.80 -24.85
C LEU A 140 1.85 -4.67 -25.65
N PHE A 141 2.33 -5.74 -26.29
CA PHE A 141 1.48 -6.67 -27.02
C PHE A 141 0.44 -7.35 -26.10
N THR A 142 0.84 -7.84 -24.93
CA THR A 142 -0.08 -8.47 -23.98
C THR A 142 -1.16 -7.49 -23.48
N THR A 143 -0.83 -6.20 -23.31
CA THR A 143 -1.83 -5.18 -22.93
C THR A 143 -2.75 -4.75 -24.07
N ALA A 144 -2.33 -4.92 -25.32
CA ALA A 144 -3.14 -4.64 -26.50
C ALA A 144 -4.19 -5.74 -26.73
N ASP A 145 -3.81 -7.01 -26.59
CA ASP A 145 -4.74 -8.15 -26.72
C ASP A 145 -5.86 -8.11 -25.67
N CYS A 146 -5.56 -7.73 -24.41
CA CYS A 146 -6.60 -7.60 -23.38
C CYS A 146 -7.65 -6.49 -23.66
N LYS A 147 -7.35 -5.50 -24.53
CA LYS A 147 -8.32 -4.45 -24.89
C LYS A 147 -9.28 -4.89 -25.98
N GLN A 148 -8.91 -5.85 -26.82
CA GLN A 148 -9.79 -6.41 -27.86
C GLN A 148 -10.80 -7.42 -27.31
N ASP A 149 -10.47 -8.12 -26.23
CA ASP A 149 -11.41 -9.06 -25.59
C ASP A 149 -12.49 -8.36 -24.74
N GLN A 150 -12.23 -7.18 -24.17
CA GLN A 150 -13.25 -6.45 -23.39
C GLN A 150 -14.35 -5.80 -24.25
N SER A 151 -14.10 -5.54 -25.54
CA SER A 151 -15.15 -5.04 -26.46
C SER A 151 -16.17 -6.11 -26.87
N ASN A 152 -15.84 -7.39 -26.79
CA ASN A 152 -16.76 -8.47 -27.16
C ASN A 152 -17.61 -8.99 -25.98
N LEU A 153 -17.21 -8.73 -24.73
CA LEU A 153 -17.97 -9.16 -23.54
C LEU A 153 -19.17 -8.26 -23.19
N HIS A 154 -19.31 -7.09 -23.82
CA HIS A 154 -20.42 -6.18 -23.53
C HIS A 154 -21.64 -6.37 -24.44
N GLU A 155 -21.54 -7.16 -25.51
CA GLU A 155 -22.64 -7.40 -26.47
C GLU A 155 -23.40 -8.72 -26.22
N GLU A 156 -22.83 -9.66 -25.46
CA GLU A 156 -23.45 -10.97 -25.16
C GLU A 156 -24.31 -11.02 -23.89
N CYS A 157 -24.40 -9.93 -23.12
CA CYS A 157 -25.25 -9.85 -21.92
C CYS A 157 -26.55 -9.05 -22.14
N MET A 158 -26.94 -8.83 -23.40
CA MET A 158 -28.22 -8.22 -23.77
C MET A 158 -28.95 -9.04 -24.85
N ILE A 159 -29.07 -10.36 -24.62
CA ILE A 159 -30.11 -11.21 -25.23
C ILE A 159 -30.69 -12.10 -24.13
#